data_AF-A0A9E2EXF1-F1
#
_entry.id   AF-A0A9E2EXF1-F1
#
_cell.length_a   1.000
_cell.length_b   1.000
_cell.length_c   1.000
_cell.angle_alpha   90.00
_cell.angle_beta   90.00
_cell.angle_gamma   90.00
#
_symmetry.space_group_name_H-M   'P 1'
#
loop_
_entity.id
_entity.type
_entity.pdbx_description
1 polymer ?
#
loop_
_entity_poly.entity_id
_entity_poly.type
_entity_poly.pdbx_seq_one_letter_code
_entity_poly.pdbx_strand_id
1 'polypeptide(L)'
;DDHRSNVTAGGSIAKHNLTKEEKALCKQIGPKLVKDGLYFVGIDVIGGKLVEVNVMSPGGITYINKVYKNKYKVEEKVIDFLESKVVDQLQAFDRRTRLRKRVEEA
;
A
#
# COMPACT_ATOMS: atom_id res chain seq x y z
N ASP A 1 -33.03 2.14 2.41
CA ASP A 1 -31.87 2.55 3.21
C ASP A 1 -30.58 2.16 2.53
N ASP A 2 -29.70 3.14 2.34
CA ASP A 2 -28.35 2.89 1.85
C ASP A 2 -27.48 2.50 3.06
N HIS A 3 -27.17 1.20 3.18
CA HIS A 3 -26.32 0.67 4.25
C HIS A 3 -24.83 0.98 4.04
N ARG A 4 -24.45 1.73 2.99
CA ARG A 4 -23.06 2.05 2.70
C ARG A 4 -22.58 3.20 3.58
N SER A 5 -21.64 2.92 4.49
CA SER A 5 -20.93 3.95 5.26
C SER A 5 -19.83 4.67 4.45
N ASN A 6 -19.96 4.72 3.12
CA ASN A 6 -18.98 5.38 2.27
C ASN A 6 -18.90 6.87 2.60
N VAL A 7 -17.68 7.40 2.74
CA VAL A 7 -17.45 8.81 3.07
C VAL A 7 -18.09 9.73 2.02
N THR A 8 -18.02 9.36 0.74
CA THR A 8 -18.67 10.08 -0.36
C THR A 8 -20.20 10.06 -0.30
N ALA A 9 -20.78 9.09 0.40
CA ALA A 9 -22.22 8.94 0.62
C ALA A 9 -22.68 9.53 1.98
N GLY A 10 -21.82 10.27 2.68
CA GLY A 10 -22.15 10.91 3.97
C GLY A 10 -21.58 10.19 5.20
N GLY A 11 -20.76 9.15 5.03
CA GLY A 11 -20.04 8.52 6.12
C GLY A 11 -19.05 9.47 6.83
N SER A 12 -18.93 9.34 8.16
CA SER A 12 -17.99 10.13 8.97
C SER A 12 -16.60 9.50 9.00
N ILE A 13 -15.56 10.33 9.15
CA ILE A 13 -14.17 9.89 9.30
C ILE A 13 -13.71 10.19 10.72
N ALA A 14 -13.06 9.22 11.36
CA ALA A 14 -12.46 9.37 12.68
C ALA A 14 -11.02 8.83 12.70
N LYS A 15 -10.24 9.26 13.69
CA LYS A 15 -8.93 8.64 13.97
C LYS A 15 -9.16 7.20 14.42
N HIS A 16 -8.29 6.29 14.00
CA HIS A 16 -8.35 4.87 14.35
C HIS A 16 -6.98 4.33 14.70
N ASN A 17 -6.91 3.47 15.71
CA ASN A 17 -5.71 2.71 16.03
C ASN A 17 -5.96 1.26 15.68
N LEU A 18 -5.12 0.68 14.81
CA LEU A 18 -5.29 -0.72 14.42
C LEU A 18 -5.23 -1.63 15.65
N THR A 19 -6.29 -2.41 15.78
CA THR A 19 -6.48 -3.49 16.75
C THR A 19 -5.45 -4.61 16.53
N LYS A 20 -5.38 -5.57 17.46
CA LYS A 20 -4.47 -6.71 17.33
C LYS A 20 -4.89 -7.60 16.15
N GLU A 21 -6.19 -7.75 15.96
CA GLU A 21 -6.85 -8.55 14.93
C GLU A 21 -6.57 -7.95 13.54
N GLU A 22 -6.75 -6.64 13.38
CA GLU A 22 -6.42 -5.95 12.12
C GLU A 22 -4.93 -6.05 11.78
N LYS A 23 -4.04 -5.90 12.79
CA LYS A 23 -2.59 -6.07 12.57
C LYS A 23 -2.25 -7.51 12.17
N ALA A 24 -2.91 -8.50 12.75
CA ALA A 24 -2.72 -9.90 12.39
C ALA A 24 -3.19 -10.16 10.95
N LEU A 25 -4.34 -9.60 10.56
CA LEU A 25 -4.85 -9.66 9.19
C LEU A 25 -3.83 -9.08 8.20
N CYS A 26 -3.31 -7.87 8.45
CA CYS A 26 -2.29 -7.24 7.60
C CYS A 26 -1.03 -8.12 7.46
N LYS A 27 -0.56 -8.73 8.56
CA LYS A 27 0.60 -9.65 8.54
C LYS A 27 0.33 -10.91 7.74
N GLN A 28 -0.90 -11.40 7.74
CA GLN A 28 -1.29 -12.61 7.03
C GLN A 28 -1.35 -12.36 5.51
N ILE A 29 -1.97 -11.27 5.07
CA ILE A 29 -2.19 -11.01 3.63
C ILE A 29 -1.03 -10.27 2.95
N GLY A 30 -0.30 -9.44 3.70
CA GLY A 30 0.77 -8.57 3.17
C GLY A 30 1.83 -9.30 2.35
N PRO A 31 2.40 -10.43 2.82
CA PRO A 31 3.42 -11.15 2.05
C PRO A 31 2.94 -11.64 0.68
N LYS A 32 1.67 -12.05 0.56
CA LYS A 32 1.10 -12.49 -0.72
C LYS A 32 0.94 -11.30 -1.67
N LEU A 33 0.41 -10.19 -1.19
CA LEU A 33 0.22 -8.97 -1.99
C LEU A 33 1.55 -8.45 -2.54
N VAL A 34 2.59 -8.41 -1.70
CA VAL A 34 3.94 -8.03 -2.13
C VAL A 34 4.50 -9.00 -3.19
N LYS A 35 4.30 -10.31 -3.01
CA LYS A 35 4.72 -11.32 -4.00
C LYS A 35 4.03 -11.14 -5.35
N ASP A 36 2.79 -10.64 -5.34
CA ASP A 36 2.02 -10.36 -6.55
C ASP A 36 2.34 -8.99 -7.18
N GLY A 37 3.28 -8.23 -6.61
CA GLY A 37 3.64 -6.88 -7.07
C GLY A 37 2.64 -5.80 -6.64
N LEU A 38 1.71 -6.13 -5.75
CA LEU A 38 0.70 -5.21 -5.22
C LEU A 38 1.27 -4.48 -4.00
N TYR A 39 2.04 -3.42 -4.23
CA TYR A 39 2.71 -2.68 -3.17
C TYR A 39 1.85 -1.60 -2.50
N PHE A 40 0.82 -1.11 -3.20
CA PHE A 40 -0.09 -0.10 -2.68
C PHE A 40 -1.53 -0.56 -2.88
N VAL A 41 -2.19 -0.88 -1.77
CA VAL A 41 -3.52 -1.50 -1.73
C VAL A 41 -4.32 -0.91 -0.58
N GLY A 42 -5.62 -0.75 -0.76
CA GLY A 42 -6.58 -0.45 0.29
C GLY A 42 -7.25 -1.74 0.74
N ILE A 43 -7.41 -1.91 2.05
CA ILE A 43 -8.16 -3.05 2.60
C ILE A 43 -9.30 -2.53 3.46
N ASP A 44 -10.49 -3.06 3.22
CA ASP A 44 -11.68 -2.68 3.97
C ASP A 44 -12.00 -3.77 4.98
N VAL A 45 -12.11 -3.37 6.24
CA VAL A 45 -12.28 -4.27 7.38
C VAL A 45 -13.51 -3.88 8.17
N ILE A 46 -14.39 -4.86 8.41
CA ILE A 46 -15.59 -4.69 9.25
C ILE A 46 -15.60 -5.80 10.30
N GLY A 47 -15.67 -5.42 11.58
CA GLY A 47 -15.69 -6.38 12.68
C GLY A 47 -14.47 -7.31 12.72
N GLY A 48 -13.29 -6.81 12.33
CA GLY A 48 -12.04 -7.58 12.27
C GLY A 48 -11.93 -8.54 11.07
N LYS A 49 -12.89 -8.52 10.15
CA LYS A 49 -12.89 -9.35 8.94
C LYS A 49 -12.62 -8.51 7.69
N LEU A 50 -11.80 -9.05 6.79
CA LEU A 50 -11.56 -8.47 5.47
C LEU A 50 -12.83 -8.59 4.61
N VAL A 51 -13.27 -7.46 4.04
CA VAL A 51 -14.45 -7.40 3.17
C VAL A 51 -14.04 -7.12 1.72
N GLU A 52 -13.06 -6.24 1.50
CA GLU A 52 -12.63 -5.83 0.17
C GLU A 52 -11.12 -5.58 0.11
N VAL A 53 -10.51 -5.81 -1.06
CA VAL A 53 -9.12 -5.46 -1.38
C VAL A 53 -9.10 -4.60 -2.63
N ASN A 54 -8.82 -3.32 -2.45
CA ASN A 54 -8.73 -2.31 -3.50
C ASN A 54 -7.30 -2.20 -4.05
N VAL A 55 -7.09 -2.69 -5.28
CA VAL A 55 -5.74 -2.82 -5.89
C VAL A 55 -5.41 -1.81 -7.00
N MET A 56 -6.41 -1.12 -7.55
CA MET A 56 -6.21 -0.21 -8.70
C MET A 56 -6.03 1.25 -8.26
N SER A 57 -7.04 1.80 -7.58
CA SER A 57 -7.05 3.20 -7.14
C SER A 57 -7.45 3.30 -5.67
N PRO A 58 -6.63 2.77 -4.74
CA PRO A 58 -6.96 2.80 -3.32
C PRO A 58 -6.99 4.23 -2.79
N GLY A 59 -8.06 4.56 -2.05
CA GLY A 59 -8.28 5.87 -1.44
C GLY A 59 -7.65 6.02 -0.05
N GLY A 60 -8.15 6.98 0.74
CA GLY A 60 -7.86 7.06 2.17
C GLY A 60 -6.71 7.99 2.57
N ILE A 61 -5.71 8.24 1.71
CA ILE A 61 -4.57 9.13 2.04
C ILE A 61 -5.04 10.51 2.50
N THR A 62 -5.92 11.15 1.73
CA THR A 62 -6.44 12.50 2.04
C THR A 62 -7.20 12.51 3.37
N TYR A 63 -7.97 11.47 3.65
CA TYR A 63 -8.73 11.34 4.90
C TYR A 63 -7.82 11.12 6.11
N ILE A 64 -6.81 10.24 5.99
CA ILE A 64 -5.81 10.00 7.03
C ILE A 64 -5.06 11.30 7.33
N ASN A 65 -4.55 11.98 6.31
CA ASN A 65 -3.86 13.24 6.47
C ASN A 65 -4.73 14.31 7.13
N LYS A 66 -6.00 14.42 6.73
CA LYS A 66 -6.96 15.35 7.35
C LYS A 66 -7.16 15.06 8.83
N VAL A 67 -7.51 13.83 9.22
CA VAL A 67 -7.82 13.53 10.63
C VAL A 67 -6.59 13.58 11.53
N TYR A 68 -5.40 13.31 10.99
CA TYR A 68 -4.14 13.42 11.72
C TYR A 68 -3.41 14.76 11.50
N LYS A 69 -4.06 15.76 10.89
CA LYS A 69 -3.51 17.12 10.66
C LYS A 69 -2.11 17.09 10.03
N ASN A 70 -1.94 16.33 8.96
CA ASN A 70 -0.67 16.14 8.21
C ASN A 70 0.51 15.65 9.07
N LYS A 71 0.26 15.03 10.23
CA LYS A 71 1.31 14.47 11.09
C LYS A 71 2.10 13.34 10.41
N TYR A 72 1.42 12.49 9.64
CA TYR A 72 2.02 11.27 9.09
C TYR A 72 2.47 11.38 7.64
N LYS A 73 1.90 12.34 6.88
CA LYS A 73 2.19 12.58 5.46
C LYS A 73 2.32 11.29 4.65
N VAL A 74 1.22 10.57 4.55
CA VAL A 74 1.21 9.22 3.96
C VAL A 74 1.65 9.24 2.50
N GLU A 75 1.31 10.29 1.77
CA GLU A 75 1.73 10.57 0.40
C GLU A 75 3.24 10.55 0.22
N GLU A 76 4.00 11.20 1.11
CA GLU A 76 5.47 11.22 1.04
C GLU A 76 6.00 9.79 1.16
N LYS A 77 5.52 9.03 2.15
CA LYS A 77 5.95 7.64 2.37
C LYS A 77 5.64 6.71 1.20
N VAL A 78 4.50 6.89 0.54
CA VAL A 78 4.12 6.08 -0.62
C VAL A 78 5.02 6.40 -1.81
N ILE A 79 5.27 7.68 -2.08
CA ILE A 79 6.17 8.10 -3.17
C ILE A 79 7.60 7.65 -2.90
N ASP A 80 8.14 7.88 -1.69
CA ASP A 80 9.48 7.43 -1.29
C ASP A 80 9.65 5.92 -1.51
N PHE A 81 8.64 5.14 -1.13
CA PHE A 81 8.66 3.70 -1.35
C PHE A 81 8.68 3.35 -2.86
N LEU A 82 7.84 3.98 -3.66
CA LEU A 82 7.80 3.74 -5.10
C LEU A 82 9.11 4.12 -5.78
N GLU A 83 9.69 5.27 -5.45
CA GLU A 83 11.00 5.69 -5.92
C GLU A 83 12.08 4.66 -5.57
N SER A 84 12.08 4.16 -4.34
CA SER A 84 13.03 3.11 -3.93
C SER A 84 12.90 1.84 -4.78
N LYS A 85 11.67 1.45 -5.16
CA LYS A 85 11.43 0.27 -6.01
C LYS A 85 11.89 0.49 -7.44
N VAL A 86 11.74 1.69 -7.98
CA VAL A 86 12.27 2.05 -9.30
C VAL A 86 13.80 1.98 -9.29
N VAL A 87 14.44 2.54 -8.27
CA VAL A 87 15.91 2.47 -8.11
C VAL A 87 16.39 1.02 -8.00
N ASP A 88 15.74 0.19 -7.18
CA ASP A 88 16.05 -1.24 -7.05
C ASP A 88 16.02 -1.95 -8.42
N GLN A 89 15.00 -1.65 -9.24
CA GLN A 89 14.82 -2.22 -10.57
C GLN A 89 15.91 -1.77 -11.55
N LEU A 90 16.23 -0.47 -11.58
CA LEU A 90 17.28 0.08 -12.45
C LEU A 90 18.63 -0.56 -12.12
N GLN A 91 18.98 -0.65 -10.84
CA GLN A 91 20.21 -1.29 -10.42
C GLN A 91 20.23 -2.79 -10.76
N ALA A 92 19.10 -3.49 -10.63
CA ALA A 92 19.00 -4.90 -11.01
C ALA A 92 19.13 -5.12 -12.53
N PHE A 93 18.68 -4.15 -13.33
CA PHE A 93 18.89 -4.15 -14.78
C PHE A 93 20.37 -3.95 -15.11
N ASP A 94 21.01 -2.92 -14.55
CA ASP A 94 22.43 -2.62 -14.79
C ASP A 94 23.34 -3.79 -14.42
N ARG A 95 23.07 -4.45 -13.27
CA ARG A 95 23.80 -5.65 -12.85
C ARG A 95 23.71 -6.75 -13.89
N ARG A 96 22.51 -7.02 -14.43
CA ARG A 96 22.29 -8.04 -15.46
C ARG A 96 23.01 -7.70 -16.77
N THR A 97 22.95 -6.44 -17.19
CA THR A 97 23.64 -5.97 -18.41
C THR A 97 25.16 -6.12 -18.29
N ARG A 98 25.75 -5.73 -17.15
CA ARG A 98 27.20 -5.90 -16.90
C ARG A 98 27.63 -7.37 -16.87
N LEU A 99 26.83 -8.24 -16.26
CA LEU A 99 27.11 -9.68 -16.22
C LEU A 99 27.09 -10.29 -17.63
N ARG A 100 26.11 -9.93 -18.48
CA ARG A 100 26.05 -10.41 -19.86
C ARG A 100 27.28 -10.00 -20.67
N LYS A 101 27.65 -8.72 -20.61
CA LYS A 101 28.83 -8.20 -21.31
C LYS A 101 30.11 -8.95 -20.93
N ARG A 102 30.32 -9.22 -19.63
CA ARG A 102 31.50 -9.98 -19.15
C ARG A 102 31.54 -11.43 -19.64
N VAL A 103 30.38 -12.05 -19.89
CA VAL A 103 30.31 -13.41 -20.44
C VAL A 103 30.58 -13.40 -21.94
N GLU A 104 30.14 -12.37 -22.66
CA GLU A 104 30.43 -12.21 -24.10
C GLU A 104 31.90 -11.89 -24.38
N GLU A 105 32.59 -11.24 -23.45
CA GLU A 105 34.02 -10.87 -23.55
C GLU A 105 34.99 -11.98 -23.08
N ALA A 106 34.49 -13.12 -22.56
CA ALA A 106 35.28 -14.23 -22.03
C ALA A 106 35.27 -15.43 -22.98
#